data_AF-A0A833Y828-F1
#
_entry.id   AF-A0A833Y828-F1
#
_cell.length_a   1.000
_cell.length_b   1.000
_cell.length_c   1.000
_cell.angle_alpha   90.00
_cell.angle_beta   90.00
_cell.angle_gamma   90.00
#
_symmetry.space_group_name_H-M   'P 1'
#
loop_
_entity.id
_entity.type
_entity.pdbx_description
1 polymer ?
#
loop_
_entity_poly.entity_id
_entity_poly.type
_entity_poly.pdbx_seq_one_letter_code
_entity_poly.pdbx_strand_id
1 'polypeptide(L)'
;MMHLMLMHGYLCWGILLGHPFVSGLSLGSGQHRGRGSGTEDWSSDFGSALRNGSETSIYKHVKRSGFSSQPNNSVSCEDLEGVGSFNTTCLLNSNFQLNSDLYIYGTGNLEILPHVSIECPIQGCIIVFNMSGNVNVGQHATISAGSIIFSAANLTLESNSSINSTSLGGPPPSQTSGTPVGYDGAGGGHGGRGASCLKNNVTKFWGGDVYAWSSLSEPWSYGSKGGGTSAEKPFGGNGGGRVKLLVKDILYLNGSITAEGGDGGQKGGGGSGGSIFVHAVKLKGYGRISAAGGRGWGGGGGGRISLDCYSIQEDVKVTVHGGMSIGCPRNSGAAGTYFNADLLSLRVGNDNVTTETETPLLDFPTTPLWSHVFVENNAKVLVPLLWTRIQVRGQISLYCGGTIVFGLSEYPVSEFELVAEELLMSDSIIKVFGAFRVAIKMLLMWNSKIEIDGGGNTVVTASVLEVRNLVVLREYSVISSNANLGVYGQGLLKLSGRGDAIQGWPGFFTSSST
;
A
#
# COMPACT_ATOMS: atom_id res chain seq x y z
N MET A 1 41.56 -52.27 11.23
CA MET A 1 41.11 -51.75 9.92
C MET A 1 41.34 -50.25 9.90
N MET A 2 41.90 -49.78 8.80
CA MET A 2 42.80 -48.63 8.69
C MET A 2 42.16 -47.27 9.02
N HIS A 3 42.82 -46.57 9.95
CA HIS A 3 42.93 -45.13 10.02
C HIS A 3 44.01 -44.67 9.03
N LEU A 4 43.81 -43.54 8.34
CA LEU A 4 44.93 -42.76 7.80
C LEU A 4 44.75 -41.29 8.20
N MET A 5 45.76 -40.79 8.92
CA MET A 5 45.90 -39.41 9.38
C MET A 5 46.60 -38.53 8.33
N LEU A 6 46.30 -37.22 8.43
CA LEU A 6 47.10 -36.01 8.20
C LEU A 6 48.33 -36.05 7.28
N MET A 7 48.52 -34.97 6.50
CA MET A 7 49.57 -33.97 6.78
C MET A 7 49.31 -32.64 6.05
N HIS A 8 49.56 -31.54 6.78
CA HIS A 8 49.64 -30.15 6.32
C HIS A 8 51.02 -29.87 5.69
N GLY A 9 51.10 -28.88 4.80
CA GLY A 9 52.37 -28.30 4.36
C GLY A 9 52.20 -26.99 3.59
N TYR A 10 52.45 -25.86 4.25
CA TYR A 10 52.68 -24.54 3.64
C TYR A 10 54.15 -24.42 3.19
N LEU A 11 54.45 -23.75 2.07
CA LEU A 11 55.55 -22.76 1.96
C LEU A 11 55.60 -22.02 0.59
N CYS A 12 55.38 -20.70 0.67
CA CYS A 12 56.08 -19.55 0.04
C CYS A 12 56.52 -19.46 -1.46
N TRP A 13 55.99 -18.38 -2.07
CA TRP A 13 56.59 -17.29 -2.90
C TRP A 13 57.29 -17.51 -4.25
N GLY A 14 56.84 -16.71 -5.24
CA GLY A 14 57.60 -16.30 -6.43
C GLY A 14 56.76 -15.45 -7.41
N ILE A 15 57.05 -14.15 -7.52
CA ILE A 15 56.49 -13.23 -8.54
C ILE A 15 57.58 -13.02 -9.62
N LEU A 16 57.22 -13.08 -10.92
CA LEU A 16 57.49 -12.04 -11.95
C LEU A 16 57.22 -12.51 -13.40
N LEU A 17 56.32 -11.75 -14.05
CA LEU A 17 56.26 -11.25 -15.44
C LEU A 17 56.07 -12.19 -16.65
N GLY A 18 55.06 -11.82 -17.48
CA GLY A 18 55.22 -11.88 -18.95
C GLY A 18 53.94 -11.97 -19.81
N HIS A 19 53.40 -10.79 -20.16
CA HIS A 19 52.61 -10.44 -21.36
C HIS A 19 51.06 -10.36 -21.33
N PRO A 20 50.49 -9.22 -21.81
CA PRO A 20 49.06 -8.94 -21.86
C PRO A 20 48.43 -9.28 -23.23
N PHE A 21 47.15 -9.66 -23.23
CA PHE A 21 46.32 -9.69 -24.43
C PHE A 21 45.43 -8.44 -24.49
N VAL A 22 45.48 -7.75 -25.63
CA VAL A 22 44.61 -6.62 -26.00
C VAL A 22 43.49 -7.14 -26.88
N SER A 23 42.25 -6.78 -26.56
CA SER A 23 41.17 -6.65 -27.54
C SER A 23 40.23 -5.55 -27.08
N GLY A 24 40.17 -4.48 -27.87
CA GLY A 24 39.52 -3.22 -27.52
C GLY A 24 38.00 -3.22 -27.62
N LEU A 25 37.40 -2.33 -26.83
CA LEU A 25 36.07 -1.80 -27.07
C LEU A 25 36.19 -0.28 -27.16
N SER A 26 35.75 0.23 -28.31
CA SER A 26 35.72 1.62 -28.71
C SER A 26 34.77 2.45 -27.85
N LEU A 27 35.25 3.57 -27.32
CA LEU A 27 34.41 4.67 -26.85
C LEU A 27 33.79 5.38 -28.07
N GLY A 28 32.46 5.33 -28.16
CA GLY A 28 31.65 6.21 -29.01
C GLY A 28 30.99 7.28 -28.15
N SER A 29 31.43 8.53 -28.31
CA SER A 29 30.82 9.73 -27.75
C SER A 29 29.43 9.96 -28.34
N GLY A 30 28.41 10.13 -27.49
CA GLY A 30 27.09 10.62 -27.86
C GLY A 30 26.69 11.81 -27.00
N GLN A 31 26.88 13.03 -27.50
CA GLN A 31 26.25 14.25 -27.01
C GLN A 31 24.75 14.22 -27.30
N HIS A 32 23.89 14.51 -26.32
CA HIS A 32 22.53 14.99 -26.59
C HIS A 32 22.19 16.26 -25.79
N ARG A 33 22.41 17.38 -26.49
CA ARG A 33 21.58 18.58 -26.65
C ARG A 33 20.22 18.57 -25.93
N GLY A 34 19.93 19.62 -25.17
CA GLY A 34 18.57 19.99 -24.78
C GLY A 34 17.74 20.60 -25.91
N ARG A 35 16.46 20.86 -25.58
CA ARG A 35 15.31 21.37 -26.39
C ARG A 35 14.47 20.22 -26.99
N GLY A 36 13.14 20.18 -26.93
CA GLY A 36 12.08 21.09 -26.48
C GLY A 36 10.74 20.44 -26.84
N SER A 37 9.63 21.07 -26.43
CA SER A 37 8.22 20.76 -26.73
C SER A 37 7.98 19.92 -28.00
N GLY A 38 7.36 18.75 -27.80
CA GLY A 38 6.80 17.90 -28.85
C GLY A 38 5.68 17.04 -28.24
N THR A 39 4.45 17.26 -28.72
CA THR A 39 3.26 16.46 -28.46
C THR A 39 3.47 15.04 -29.01
N GLU A 40 3.53 14.04 -28.15
CA GLU A 40 3.54 12.63 -28.55
C GLU A 40 2.14 12.03 -28.38
N ASP A 41 1.65 11.42 -29.47
CA ASP A 41 0.37 10.73 -29.61
C ASP A 41 0.30 9.50 -28.69
N TRP A 42 -0.55 9.56 -27.66
CA TRP A 42 -0.81 8.49 -26.71
C TRP A 42 -1.95 7.57 -27.17
N SER A 43 -1.70 6.77 -28.21
CA SER A 43 -2.68 5.79 -28.71
C SER A 43 -2.17 4.35 -28.82
N SER A 44 -0.95 4.03 -28.33
CA SER A 44 -0.39 2.67 -28.46
C SER A 44 -0.27 1.82 -27.19
N ASP A 45 -0.69 2.29 -26.00
CA ASP A 45 -0.50 1.52 -24.75
C ASP A 45 -1.74 0.78 -24.21
N PHE A 46 -2.87 0.80 -24.93
CA PHE A 46 -4.08 0.11 -24.47
C PHE A 46 -4.04 -1.42 -24.59
N GLY A 47 -3.03 -1.99 -25.28
CA GLY A 47 -2.90 -3.45 -25.46
C GLY A 47 -2.22 -4.20 -24.30
N SER A 48 -1.57 -3.51 -23.37
CA SER A 48 -0.79 -4.14 -22.29
C SER A 48 -1.54 -4.26 -20.97
N ALA A 49 -2.63 -3.50 -20.77
CA ALA A 49 -3.41 -3.47 -19.53
C ALA A 49 -4.28 -4.73 -19.27
N LEU A 50 -4.29 -5.70 -20.19
CA LEU A 50 -5.09 -6.93 -20.12
C LEU A 50 -4.28 -8.22 -19.88
N ARG A 51 -2.95 -8.15 -19.67
CA ARG A 51 -2.11 -9.36 -19.60
C ARG A 51 -1.44 -9.55 -18.24
N ASN A 52 -1.81 -10.64 -17.56
CA ASN A 52 -1.15 -11.14 -16.36
C ASN A 52 0.33 -11.44 -16.62
N GLY A 53 1.15 -11.16 -15.60
CA GLY A 53 2.60 -11.22 -15.65
C GLY A 53 3.19 -12.63 -15.66
N SER A 54 4.23 -12.77 -16.47
CA SER A 54 5.40 -13.59 -16.18
C SER A 54 6.56 -13.13 -17.08
N GLU A 55 7.73 -13.01 -16.46
CA GLU A 55 9.09 -13.08 -17.05
C GLU A 55 9.83 -11.78 -17.43
N THR A 56 10.75 -11.45 -16.52
CA THR A 56 12.21 -11.29 -16.71
C THR A 56 12.75 -11.38 -18.15
N SER A 57 13.59 -10.42 -18.47
CA SER A 57 14.31 -10.18 -19.72
C SER A 57 15.20 -11.32 -20.23
N ILE A 58 14.95 -11.83 -21.44
CA ILE A 58 15.99 -12.35 -22.36
C ILE A 58 15.62 -11.92 -23.80
N TYR A 59 16.48 -11.11 -24.42
CA TYR A 59 16.43 -10.79 -25.84
C TYR A 59 16.72 -12.05 -26.68
N LYS A 60 15.78 -12.45 -27.56
CA LYS A 60 16.06 -13.03 -28.90
C LYS A 60 14.78 -13.23 -29.73
N HIS A 61 14.90 -12.84 -31.00
CA HIS A 61 13.93 -12.87 -32.09
C HIS A 61 12.85 -13.97 -32.07
N VAL A 62 11.57 -13.56 -32.12
CA VAL A 62 10.49 -14.34 -32.75
C VAL A 62 9.58 -13.40 -33.55
N LYS A 63 9.18 -13.87 -34.74
CA LYS A 63 8.52 -13.15 -35.83
C LYS A 63 7.17 -12.52 -35.45
N ARG A 64 6.94 -11.35 -36.04
CA ARG A 64 5.69 -10.58 -36.09
C ARG A 64 4.58 -11.39 -36.77
N SER A 65 3.59 -11.84 -36.02
CA SER A 65 2.26 -12.20 -36.54
C SER A 65 1.25 -11.23 -35.93
N GLY A 66 0.69 -10.35 -36.75
CA GLY A 66 -0.37 -9.44 -36.34
C GLY A 66 -1.60 -10.21 -35.90
N PHE A 67 -2.08 -9.93 -34.69
CA PHE A 67 -3.39 -10.38 -34.23
C PHE A 67 -4.18 -9.15 -33.79
N SER A 68 -5.04 -8.70 -34.71
CA SER A 68 -6.13 -7.77 -34.47
C SER A 68 -7.26 -8.54 -33.78
N SER A 69 -7.66 -8.13 -32.58
CA SER A 69 -9.00 -8.43 -32.07
C SER A 69 -9.38 -7.39 -31.02
N GLN A 70 -10.05 -6.31 -31.46
CA GLN A 70 -10.92 -5.53 -30.58
C GLN A 70 -12.02 -6.46 -30.05
N PRO A 71 -12.43 -6.37 -28.77
CA PRO A 71 -13.56 -7.14 -28.28
C PRO A 71 -14.83 -6.71 -29.02
N ASN A 72 -15.55 -7.68 -29.60
CA ASN A 72 -16.81 -7.51 -30.36
C ASN A 72 -18.02 -7.02 -29.52
N ASN A 73 -17.81 -6.24 -28.46
CA ASN A 73 -18.84 -5.80 -27.52
C ASN A 73 -18.84 -4.26 -27.31
N SER A 74 -18.48 -3.49 -28.34
CA SER A 74 -18.65 -2.03 -28.30
C SER A 74 -20.13 -1.67 -28.46
N VAL A 75 -20.70 -1.00 -27.47
CA VAL A 75 -22.07 -0.47 -27.54
C VAL A 75 -22.07 0.93 -28.17
N SER A 76 -23.19 1.32 -28.78
CA SER A 76 -23.46 2.70 -29.19
C SER A 76 -24.15 3.49 -28.08
N CYS A 77 -24.22 4.82 -28.23
CA CYS A 77 -24.94 5.67 -27.27
C CYS A 77 -26.44 5.32 -27.25
N GLU A 78 -26.99 5.00 -28.42
CA GLU A 78 -28.40 4.61 -28.61
C GLU A 78 -28.71 3.25 -27.99
N ASP A 79 -27.75 2.31 -28.00
CA ASP A 79 -27.90 1.01 -27.31
C ASP A 79 -28.00 1.17 -25.79
N LEU A 80 -27.47 2.28 -25.26
CA LEU A 80 -27.62 2.68 -23.86
C LEU A 80 -28.74 3.74 -23.71
N GLU A 81 -29.79 3.66 -24.54
CA GLU A 81 -30.95 4.56 -24.57
C GLU A 81 -30.60 6.06 -24.50
N GLY A 82 -29.36 6.41 -24.88
CA GLY A 82 -28.82 7.74 -24.78
C GLY A 82 -29.12 8.56 -26.02
N VAL A 83 -28.95 9.87 -25.88
CA VAL A 83 -29.14 10.81 -27.00
C VAL A 83 -27.78 11.29 -27.50
N GLY A 84 -27.56 11.17 -28.81
CA GLY A 84 -26.34 11.62 -29.47
C GLY A 84 -25.38 10.48 -29.80
N SER A 85 -24.07 10.72 -29.67
CA SER A 85 -23.04 9.74 -30.06
C SER A 85 -21.77 9.91 -29.24
N PHE A 86 -21.09 8.81 -28.92
CA PHE A 86 -19.80 8.82 -28.21
C PHE A 86 -18.69 9.58 -28.95
N ASN A 87 -18.82 9.86 -30.25
CA ASN A 87 -17.87 10.68 -31.00
C ASN A 87 -18.16 12.20 -30.95
N THR A 88 -19.31 12.59 -30.42
CA THR A 88 -19.69 14.00 -30.27
C THR A 88 -20.02 14.30 -28.80
N THR A 89 -21.28 14.18 -28.42
CA THR A 89 -21.71 14.14 -27.02
C THR A 89 -22.76 13.05 -26.90
N CYS A 90 -22.58 12.14 -25.94
CA CYS A 90 -23.59 11.16 -25.55
C CYS A 90 -24.20 11.57 -24.21
N LEU A 91 -25.52 11.73 -24.19
CA LEU A 91 -26.30 12.03 -22.98
C LEU A 91 -26.99 10.74 -22.52
N LEU A 92 -26.59 10.20 -21.37
CA LEU A 92 -27.26 9.05 -20.76
C LEU A 92 -28.30 9.56 -19.76
N ASN A 93 -29.56 9.20 -19.98
CA ASN A 93 -30.72 9.65 -19.20
C ASN A 93 -31.57 8.50 -18.61
N SER A 94 -31.18 7.26 -18.86
CA SER A 94 -31.85 6.03 -18.40
C SER A 94 -30.99 5.24 -17.43
N ASN A 95 -31.62 4.41 -16.60
CA ASN A 95 -30.93 3.50 -15.69
C ASN A 95 -30.62 2.17 -16.39
N PHE A 96 -29.44 1.60 -16.12
CA PHE A 96 -28.97 0.36 -16.71
C PHE A 96 -28.63 -0.68 -15.64
N GLN A 97 -29.17 -1.88 -15.80
CA GLN A 97 -28.71 -3.07 -15.09
C GLN A 97 -28.08 -4.04 -16.08
N LEU A 98 -26.78 -4.28 -15.90
CA LEU A 98 -25.94 -5.03 -16.80
C LEU A 98 -25.79 -6.47 -16.30
N ASN A 99 -25.88 -7.43 -17.23
CA ASN A 99 -25.65 -8.85 -16.97
C ASN A 99 -24.27 -9.33 -17.46
N SER A 100 -23.47 -8.42 -18.01
CA SER A 100 -22.14 -8.68 -18.56
C SER A 100 -21.30 -7.40 -18.52
N ASP A 101 -20.02 -7.54 -18.85
CA ASP A 101 -19.11 -6.40 -18.97
C ASP A 101 -19.62 -5.37 -20.00
N LEU A 102 -19.32 -4.10 -19.74
CA LEU A 102 -19.67 -2.96 -20.58
C LEU A 102 -18.40 -2.20 -20.99
N TYR A 103 -18.22 -1.98 -22.28
CA TYR A 103 -17.10 -1.23 -22.83
C TYR A 103 -17.59 -0.09 -23.72
N ILE A 104 -17.34 1.14 -23.29
CA ILE A 104 -17.70 2.36 -24.00
C ILE A 104 -16.42 3.03 -24.52
N TYR A 105 -16.40 3.32 -25.82
CA TYR A 105 -15.30 4.01 -26.48
C TYR A 105 -15.83 5.18 -27.29
N GLY A 106 -15.17 6.34 -27.18
CA GLY A 106 -15.61 7.54 -27.88
C GLY A 106 -14.53 8.61 -27.99
N THR A 107 -14.63 9.42 -29.04
CA THR A 107 -13.76 10.60 -29.20
C THR A 107 -14.36 11.89 -28.61
N GLY A 108 -15.63 11.86 -28.25
CA GLY A 108 -16.40 12.98 -27.76
C GLY A 108 -16.53 13.04 -26.24
N ASN A 109 -17.64 13.61 -25.80
CA ASN A 109 -18.00 13.78 -24.39
C ASN A 109 -19.07 12.76 -23.96
N LEU A 110 -19.10 12.45 -22.67
CA LEU A 110 -20.11 11.63 -22.03
C LEU A 110 -20.72 12.39 -20.85
N GLU A 111 -22.03 12.57 -20.85
CA GLU A 111 -22.76 13.15 -19.73
C GLU A 111 -23.74 12.11 -19.19
N ILE A 112 -23.47 11.65 -17.96
CA ILE A 112 -24.39 10.82 -17.20
C ILE A 112 -25.24 11.78 -16.39
N LEU A 113 -26.52 11.89 -16.76
CA LEU A 113 -27.42 12.87 -16.15
C LEU A 113 -27.68 12.55 -14.67
N PRO A 114 -28.16 13.54 -13.88
CA PRO A 114 -28.50 13.32 -12.48
C PRO A 114 -29.45 12.14 -12.27
N HIS A 115 -29.24 11.42 -11.18
CA HIS A 115 -30.02 10.23 -10.78
C HIS A 115 -29.93 9.00 -11.70
N VAL A 116 -29.09 9.03 -12.73
CA VAL A 116 -28.84 7.85 -13.57
C VAL A 116 -28.02 6.81 -12.81
N SER A 117 -28.45 5.55 -12.85
CA SER A 117 -27.70 4.42 -12.29
C SER A 117 -27.24 3.45 -13.38
N ILE A 118 -25.96 3.11 -13.41
CA ILE A 118 -25.36 2.10 -14.29
C ILE A 118 -24.76 1.02 -13.39
N GLU A 119 -25.41 -0.14 -13.29
CA GLU A 119 -25.08 -1.16 -12.30
C GLU A 119 -24.80 -2.51 -12.95
N CYS A 120 -23.67 -3.13 -12.60
CA CYS A 120 -23.38 -4.52 -12.86
C CYS A 120 -23.20 -5.25 -11.52
N PRO A 121 -24.23 -5.98 -11.02
CA PRO A 121 -24.19 -6.60 -9.70
C PRO A 121 -23.29 -7.86 -9.62
N ILE A 122 -22.70 -8.28 -10.74
CA ILE A 122 -21.85 -9.47 -10.83
C ILE A 122 -20.46 -9.16 -10.25
N GLN A 123 -19.99 -10.01 -9.33
CA GLN A 123 -18.65 -9.90 -8.76
C GLN A 123 -17.58 -9.92 -9.85
N GLY A 124 -16.70 -8.91 -9.84
CA GLY A 124 -15.64 -8.77 -10.83
C GLY A 124 -16.07 -8.28 -12.21
N CYS A 125 -17.36 -7.96 -12.42
CA CYS A 125 -17.84 -7.36 -13.68
C CYS A 125 -17.12 -6.07 -14.02
N ILE A 126 -16.84 -5.85 -15.30
CA ILE A 126 -16.00 -4.75 -15.76
C ILE A 126 -16.85 -3.71 -16.50
N ILE A 127 -16.76 -2.45 -16.07
CA ILE A 127 -17.25 -1.30 -16.81
C ILE A 127 -16.08 -0.40 -17.20
N VAL A 128 -15.92 -0.14 -18.49
CA VAL A 128 -14.88 0.74 -19.04
C VAL A 128 -15.51 1.91 -19.78
N PHE A 129 -15.15 3.12 -19.38
CA PHE A 129 -15.43 4.36 -20.10
C PHE A 129 -14.11 4.90 -20.65
N ASN A 130 -13.91 4.84 -21.96
CA ASN A 130 -12.74 5.39 -22.63
C ASN A 130 -13.17 6.50 -23.59
N MET A 131 -13.12 7.73 -23.10
CA MET A 131 -13.54 8.93 -23.82
C MET A 131 -12.34 9.84 -24.03
N SER A 132 -12.10 10.36 -25.23
CA SER A 132 -11.03 11.37 -25.38
C SER A 132 -11.43 12.76 -24.89
N GLY A 133 -12.73 13.06 -24.79
CA GLY A 133 -13.27 14.31 -24.27
C GLY A 133 -13.57 14.29 -22.78
N ASN A 134 -14.55 15.09 -22.37
CA ASN A 134 -14.96 15.25 -20.97
C ASN A 134 -16.01 14.20 -20.58
N VAL A 135 -15.91 13.71 -19.34
CA VAL A 135 -16.91 12.85 -18.73
C VAL A 135 -17.50 13.57 -17.51
N ASN A 136 -18.82 13.78 -17.50
CA ASN A 136 -19.54 14.31 -16.35
C ASN A 136 -20.45 13.25 -15.75
N VAL A 137 -20.31 13.02 -14.44
CA VAL A 137 -21.18 12.16 -13.64
C VAL A 137 -22.04 13.08 -12.76
N GLY A 138 -23.29 13.25 -13.18
CA GLY A 138 -24.23 14.19 -12.59
C GLY A 138 -24.60 13.88 -11.15
N GLN A 139 -25.26 14.85 -10.50
CA GLN A 139 -25.69 14.74 -9.11
C GLN A 139 -26.47 13.45 -8.84
N HIS A 140 -26.17 12.74 -7.74
CA HIS A 140 -26.82 11.48 -7.36
C HIS A 140 -26.74 10.34 -8.39
N ALA A 141 -25.97 10.47 -9.48
CA ALA A 141 -25.73 9.38 -10.40
C ALA A 141 -24.84 8.31 -9.76
N THR A 142 -25.07 7.05 -10.09
CA THR A 142 -24.36 5.91 -9.51
C THR A 142 -23.82 4.99 -10.58
N ILE A 143 -22.56 4.59 -10.45
CA ILE A 143 -21.91 3.65 -11.35
C ILE A 143 -21.35 2.54 -10.49
N SER A 144 -21.90 1.34 -10.61
CA SER A 144 -21.63 0.22 -9.71
C SER A 144 -21.14 -1.01 -10.47
N ALA A 145 -19.94 -1.50 -10.17
CA ALA A 145 -19.40 -2.74 -10.74
C ALA A 145 -18.17 -3.24 -9.97
N GLY A 146 -17.74 -4.47 -10.24
CA GLY A 146 -16.54 -5.04 -9.63
C GLY A 146 -15.23 -4.38 -10.09
N SER A 147 -15.14 -3.98 -11.35
CA SER A 147 -14.04 -3.19 -11.92
C SER A 147 -14.59 -2.00 -12.67
N ILE A 148 -14.11 -0.80 -12.34
CA ILE A 148 -14.52 0.44 -13.01
C ILE A 148 -13.26 1.14 -13.53
N ILE A 149 -13.23 1.44 -14.82
CA ILE A 149 -12.12 2.13 -15.46
C ILE A 149 -12.66 3.36 -16.19
N PHE A 150 -12.14 4.54 -15.86
CA PHE A 150 -12.34 5.77 -16.63
C PHE A 150 -11.04 6.19 -17.29
N SER A 151 -11.11 6.54 -18.57
CA SER A 151 -10.10 7.31 -19.28
C SER A 151 -10.77 8.51 -19.92
N ALA A 152 -10.34 9.72 -19.57
CA ALA A 152 -10.99 10.97 -19.99
C ALA A 152 -9.99 12.13 -20.07
N ALA A 153 -10.30 13.19 -20.82
CA ALA A 153 -9.57 14.45 -20.72
C ALA A 153 -9.79 15.11 -19.35
N ASN A 154 -11.07 15.25 -18.97
CA ASN A 154 -11.51 15.71 -17.66
C ASN A 154 -12.62 14.79 -17.16
N LEU A 155 -12.64 14.55 -15.84
CA LEU A 155 -13.68 13.77 -15.18
C LEU A 155 -14.26 14.59 -14.04
N THR A 156 -15.58 14.76 -14.06
CA THR A 156 -16.32 15.48 -13.02
C THR A 156 -17.28 14.52 -12.33
N LEU A 157 -17.16 14.41 -11.01
CA LEU A 157 -18.13 13.75 -10.13
C LEU A 157 -18.82 14.82 -9.31
N GLU A 158 -20.08 15.09 -9.64
CA GLU A 158 -20.89 16.07 -8.93
C GLU A 158 -21.28 15.57 -7.52
N SER A 159 -21.89 16.44 -6.73
CA SER A 159 -22.28 16.14 -5.36
C SER A 159 -23.16 14.90 -5.26
N ASN A 160 -22.87 14.02 -4.29
CA ASN A 160 -23.60 12.76 -4.06
C ASN A 160 -23.59 11.76 -5.23
N SER A 161 -22.85 12.02 -6.31
CA SER A 161 -22.55 11.00 -7.30
C SER A 161 -21.65 9.92 -6.70
N SER A 162 -21.70 8.69 -7.23
CA SER A 162 -20.86 7.59 -6.72
C SER A 162 -20.30 6.68 -7.82
N ILE A 163 -19.00 6.40 -7.73
CA ILE A 163 -18.35 5.27 -8.39
C ILE A 163 -18.15 4.20 -7.31
N ASN A 164 -18.97 3.16 -7.37
CA ASN A 164 -19.12 2.18 -6.31
C ASN A 164 -18.65 0.78 -6.73
N SER A 165 -17.64 0.27 -6.05
CA SER A 165 -17.11 -1.07 -6.22
C SER A 165 -17.14 -1.87 -4.91
N THR A 166 -17.89 -1.39 -3.92
CA THR A 166 -17.96 -1.99 -2.58
C THR A 166 -18.58 -3.39 -2.63
N SER A 167 -17.94 -4.38 -2.00
CA SER A 167 -18.42 -5.78 -1.93
C SER A 167 -18.58 -6.50 -3.28
N LEU A 168 -18.07 -5.91 -4.38
CA LEU A 168 -18.17 -6.45 -5.75
C LEU A 168 -16.84 -7.02 -6.27
N GLY A 169 -15.87 -7.26 -5.39
CA GLY A 169 -14.58 -7.82 -5.75
C GLY A 169 -14.68 -9.20 -6.40
N GLY A 170 -13.96 -9.38 -7.50
CA GLY A 170 -13.72 -10.68 -8.11
C GLY A 170 -12.68 -11.51 -7.34
N PRO A 171 -12.20 -12.63 -7.90
CA PRO A 171 -11.18 -13.43 -7.25
C PRO A 171 -9.84 -12.69 -7.15
N PRO A 172 -9.12 -12.78 -6.02
CA PRO A 172 -7.77 -12.23 -5.88
C PRO A 172 -6.77 -12.94 -6.81
N PRO A 173 -5.54 -12.40 -6.99
CA PRO A 173 -4.52 -13.01 -7.85
C PRO A 173 -4.22 -14.47 -7.45
N SER A 174 -3.98 -15.36 -8.41
CA SER A 174 -3.91 -16.83 -8.19
C SER A 174 -2.88 -17.33 -7.17
N GLN A 175 -1.83 -16.54 -6.87
CA GLN A 175 -0.78 -16.90 -5.92
C GLN A 175 -1.13 -16.60 -4.46
N THR A 176 -2.29 -15.99 -4.21
CA THR A 176 -2.75 -15.56 -2.89
C THR A 176 -4.26 -15.72 -2.80
N SER A 177 -4.78 -15.82 -1.58
CA SER A 177 -6.22 -15.67 -1.36
C SER A 177 -6.52 -14.39 -0.58
N GLY A 178 -5.66 -14.01 0.37
CA GLY A 178 -6.02 -13.11 1.47
C GLY A 178 -7.31 -13.50 2.21
N THR A 179 -7.89 -14.66 1.92
CA THR A 179 -9.04 -15.21 2.61
C THR A 179 -8.48 -16.12 3.69
N PRO A 180 -8.85 -15.95 4.97
CA PRO A 180 -8.32 -16.77 6.04
C PRO A 180 -8.69 -18.24 5.86
N VAL A 181 -7.80 -19.13 6.33
CA VAL A 181 -8.03 -20.57 6.35
C VAL A 181 -8.87 -20.93 7.57
N GLY A 182 -9.80 -21.88 7.42
CA GLY A 182 -10.65 -22.38 8.50
C GLY A 182 -12.00 -21.66 8.58
N TYR A 183 -12.69 -21.86 9.71
CA TYR A 183 -14.09 -21.45 9.91
C TYR A 183 -14.28 -20.62 11.18
N ASP A 184 -13.27 -19.84 11.54
CA ASP A 184 -13.27 -19.03 12.76
C ASP A 184 -13.89 -17.64 12.57
N GLY A 185 -14.48 -17.37 11.40
CA GLY A 185 -15.05 -16.06 11.08
C GLY A 185 -14.00 -14.95 11.00
N ALA A 186 -12.74 -15.26 10.67
CA ALA A 186 -11.68 -14.26 10.56
C ALA A 186 -11.88 -13.34 9.33
N GLY A 187 -11.42 -12.10 9.39
CA GLY A 187 -11.54 -11.12 8.31
C GLY A 187 -10.57 -11.40 7.15
N GLY A 188 -10.95 -10.98 5.94
CA GLY A 188 -10.07 -11.02 4.77
C GLY A 188 -8.95 -9.97 4.87
N GLY A 189 -7.81 -10.18 4.22
CA GLY A 189 -6.70 -9.22 4.11
C GLY A 189 -6.45 -8.80 2.66
N HIS A 190 -5.85 -7.62 2.45
CA HIS A 190 -5.37 -7.17 1.14
C HIS A 190 -4.26 -6.11 1.29
N GLY A 191 -4.61 -4.87 1.63
CA GLY A 191 -3.65 -3.80 1.95
C GLY A 191 -3.15 -3.91 3.39
N GLY A 192 -4.09 -4.14 4.32
CA GLY A 192 -3.86 -4.58 5.70
C GLY A 192 -4.33 -6.02 5.91
N ARG A 193 -3.84 -6.66 6.97
CA ARG A 193 -4.35 -7.98 7.37
C ARG A 193 -5.76 -7.87 7.96
N GLY A 194 -6.58 -8.88 7.73
CA GLY A 194 -7.85 -9.04 8.44
C GLY A 194 -7.62 -9.45 9.90
N ALA A 195 -8.58 -9.24 10.78
CA ALA A 195 -8.50 -9.65 12.17
C ALA A 195 -9.00 -11.08 12.39
N SER A 196 -8.48 -11.73 13.43
CA SER A 196 -9.00 -13.01 13.92
C SER A 196 -9.37 -12.91 15.40
N CYS A 197 -10.55 -13.43 15.73
CA CYS A 197 -11.14 -13.40 17.07
C CYS A 197 -11.39 -14.83 17.58
N LEU A 198 -10.36 -15.68 17.47
CA LEU A 198 -10.36 -17.04 18.00
C LEU A 198 -10.75 -17.06 19.49
N LYS A 199 -11.64 -17.99 19.86
CA LYS A 199 -12.09 -18.18 21.26
C LYS A 199 -11.14 -19.01 22.12
N ASN A 200 -10.08 -19.57 21.54
CA ASN A 200 -9.15 -20.49 22.21
C ASN A 200 -7.78 -19.80 22.47
N ASN A 201 -7.02 -20.35 23.41
CA ASN A 201 -5.77 -19.77 23.95
C ASN A 201 -4.58 -19.73 22.95
N VAL A 202 -4.78 -20.00 21.66
CA VAL A 202 -3.73 -19.98 20.63
C VAL A 202 -3.85 -18.67 19.85
N THR A 203 -2.97 -17.73 20.17
CA THR A 203 -3.07 -16.32 19.74
C THR A 203 -2.52 -16.10 18.34
N LYS A 204 -3.35 -16.25 17.31
CA LYS A 204 -3.15 -15.53 16.04
C LYS A 204 -4.17 -14.40 15.98
N PHE A 205 -3.70 -13.16 16.14
CA PHE A 205 -4.56 -11.97 16.13
C PHE A 205 -5.04 -11.59 14.72
N TRP A 206 -4.45 -12.16 13.68
CA TRP A 206 -4.73 -11.82 12.29
C TRP A 206 -5.38 -12.98 11.54
N GLY A 207 -6.16 -12.63 10.51
CA GLY A 207 -6.92 -13.50 9.63
C GLY A 207 -6.27 -13.63 8.25
N GLY A 208 -6.87 -13.03 7.23
CA GLY A 208 -6.31 -13.01 5.88
C GLY A 208 -5.04 -12.16 5.79
N ASP A 209 -4.04 -12.65 5.04
CA ASP A 209 -2.78 -11.93 4.82
C ASP A 209 -2.88 -10.89 3.68
N VAL A 210 -1.88 -10.00 3.61
CA VAL A 210 -1.76 -8.97 2.57
C VAL A 210 -1.22 -9.52 1.25
N TYR A 211 -1.46 -8.80 0.16
CA TYR A 211 -0.87 -9.10 -1.14
C TYR A 211 -0.78 -7.84 -2.01
N ALA A 212 -0.22 -8.01 -3.22
CA ALA A 212 -0.05 -6.95 -4.21
C ALA A 212 0.82 -5.76 -3.72
N TRP A 213 1.83 -6.04 -2.87
CA TRP A 213 2.78 -5.01 -2.41
C TRP A 213 3.59 -4.40 -3.56
N SER A 214 4.02 -5.21 -4.53
CA SER A 214 4.83 -4.75 -5.67
C SER A 214 4.11 -3.74 -6.58
N SER A 215 2.77 -3.66 -6.51
CA SER A 215 1.95 -2.71 -7.25
C SER A 215 1.44 -1.57 -6.35
N LEU A 216 2.15 -1.22 -5.27
CA LEU A 216 1.72 -0.17 -4.33
C LEU A 216 1.48 1.19 -5.03
N SER A 217 2.30 1.53 -6.02
CA SER A 217 2.18 2.76 -6.81
C SER A 217 1.00 2.76 -7.77
N GLU A 218 0.59 1.59 -8.26
CA GLU A 218 -0.52 1.41 -9.21
C GLU A 218 -1.36 0.17 -8.81
N PRO A 219 -2.13 0.24 -7.71
CA PRO A 219 -2.83 -0.92 -7.18
C PRO A 219 -3.96 -1.36 -8.12
N TRP A 220 -4.01 -2.65 -8.44
CA TRP A 220 -5.00 -3.21 -9.37
C TRP A 220 -5.51 -4.61 -9.00
N SER A 221 -5.60 -4.90 -7.70
CA SER A 221 -6.13 -6.17 -7.18
C SER A 221 -7.49 -6.00 -6.53
N TYR A 222 -8.36 -6.98 -6.70
CA TYR A 222 -9.58 -7.09 -5.90
C TYR A 222 -9.21 -7.35 -4.43
N GLY A 223 -10.09 -6.95 -3.51
CA GLY A 223 -10.08 -7.40 -2.13
C GLY A 223 -10.50 -8.87 -2.02
N SER A 224 -10.21 -9.47 -0.88
CA SER A 224 -10.54 -10.86 -0.55
C SER A 224 -11.80 -10.97 0.31
N LYS A 225 -12.38 -12.17 0.32
CA LYS A 225 -13.52 -12.48 1.18
C LYS A 225 -13.07 -12.73 2.62
N GLY A 226 -13.94 -12.44 3.58
CA GLY A 226 -13.79 -12.93 4.95
C GLY A 226 -14.02 -14.44 5.04
N GLY A 227 -13.51 -15.08 6.09
CA GLY A 227 -13.78 -16.47 6.40
C GLY A 227 -15.19 -16.65 6.99
N GLY A 228 -15.83 -17.78 6.69
CA GLY A 228 -17.12 -18.14 7.25
C GLY A 228 -17.02 -18.88 8.58
N THR A 229 -18.11 -19.55 8.97
CA THR A 229 -18.21 -20.29 10.25
C THR A 229 -18.46 -21.79 10.11
N SER A 230 -18.62 -22.31 8.88
CA SER A 230 -18.75 -23.75 8.65
C SER A 230 -18.39 -24.12 7.21
N ALA A 231 -18.27 -25.41 6.92
CA ALA A 231 -18.00 -25.90 5.56
C ALA A 231 -19.13 -25.57 4.58
N GLU A 232 -20.39 -25.53 5.06
CA GLU A 232 -21.55 -25.16 4.26
C GLU A 232 -21.65 -23.65 4.01
N LYS A 233 -20.99 -22.84 4.85
CA LYS A 233 -20.91 -21.38 4.74
C LYS A 233 -19.46 -20.94 4.91
N PRO A 234 -18.60 -21.20 3.90
CA PRO A 234 -17.15 -21.05 4.02
C PRO A 234 -16.68 -19.60 3.95
N PHE A 235 -17.54 -18.65 3.55
CA PHE A 235 -17.18 -17.25 3.37
C PHE A 235 -18.08 -16.32 4.18
N GLY A 236 -17.49 -15.20 4.63
CA GLY A 236 -18.17 -14.05 5.23
C GLY A 236 -18.45 -12.96 4.19
N GLY A 237 -18.08 -11.72 4.49
CA GLY A 237 -18.24 -10.58 3.60
C GLY A 237 -17.37 -10.69 2.33
N ASN A 238 -17.86 -10.18 1.20
CA ASN A 238 -17.10 -10.17 -0.05
C ASN A 238 -16.00 -9.09 -0.03
N GLY A 239 -14.94 -9.27 -0.82
CA GLY A 239 -13.91 -8.24 -0.98
C GLY A 239 -14.39 -7.03 -1.77
N GLY A 240 -13.71 -5.90 -1.59
CA GLY A 240 -13.91 -4.71 -2.40
C GLY A 240 -13.42 -4.91 -3.84
N GLY A 241 -14.03 -4.19 -4.77
CA GLY A 241 -13.65 -4.23 -6.18
C GLY A 241 -12.43 -3.36 -6.51
N ARG A 242 -12.33 -2.86 -7.73
CA ARG A 242 -11.19 -2.03 -8.14
C ARG A 242 -11.59 -0.89 -9.06
N VAL A 243 -11.05 0.29 -8.81
CA VAL A 243 -11.33 1.50 -9.58
C VAL A 243 -10.04 2.08 -10.13
N LYS A 244 -10.03 2.42 -11.42
CA LYS A 244 -8.91 3.09 -12.09
C LYS A 244 -9.39 4.32 -12.83
N LEU A 245 -8.91 5.50 -12.44
CA LEU A 245 -9.24 6.77 -13.11
C LEU A 245 -7.97 7.30 -13.77
N LEU A 246 -7.98 7.43 -15.09
CA LEU A 246 -6.90 7.95 -15.92
C LEU A 246 -7.38 9.25 -16.57
N VAL A 247 -7.17 10.37 -15.89
CA VAL A 247 -7.67 11.68 -16.29
C VAL A 247 -6.50 12.53 -16.78
N LYS A 248 -6.58 13.10 -17.98
CA LYS A 248 -5.44 13.81 -18.58
C LYS A 248 -5.14 15.16 -17.92
N ASP A 249 -6.15 15.87 -17.44
CA ASP A 249 -5.98 17.21 -16.83
C ASP A 249 -6.63 17.28 -15.44
N ILE A 250 -7.95 17.44 -15.36
CA ILE A 250 -8.64 17.72 -14.09
C ILE A 250 -9.63 16.61 -13.71
N LEU A 251 -9.44 16.06 -12.51
CA LEU A 251 -10.45 15.31 -11.77
C LEU A 251 -11.12 16.22 -10.74
N TYR A 252 -12.40 16.53 -10.94
CA TYR A 252 -13.22 17.25 -9.96
C TYR A 252 -14.10 16.25 -9.19
N LEU A 253 -13.91 16.14 -7.89
CA LEU A 253 -14.49 15.09 -7.04
C LEU A 253 -15.28 15.70 -5.87
N ASN A 254 -16.59 15.88 -6.05
CA ASN A 254 -17.55 16.17 -4.96
C ASN A 254 -18.46 14.98 -4.61
N GLY A 255 -18.33 13.88 -5.35
CA GLY A 255 -18.97 12.59 -5.06
C GLY A 255 -18.11 11.66 -4.22
N SER A 256 -18.34 10.36 -4.38
CA SER A 256 -17.56 9.30 -3.73
C SER A 256 -17.00 8.28 -4.73
N ILE A 257 -15.81 7.76 -4.41
CA ILE A 257 -15.19 6.63 -5.09
C ILE A 257 -14.92 5.56 -4.03
N THR A 258 -15.58 4.39 -4.15
CA THR A 258 -15.52 3.35 -3.11
C THR A 258 -15.13 2.00 -3.67
N ALA A 259 -14.25 1.29 -2.96
CA ALA A 259 -13.87 -0.10 -3.18
C ALA A 259 -13.79 -0.81 -1.83
N GLU A 260 -14.81 -0.62 -0.97
CA GLU A 260 -14.79 -1.14 0.40
C GLU A 260 -15.13 -2.63 0.46
N GLY A 261 -14.65 -3.30 1.50
CA GLY A 261 -15.03 -4.68 1.80
C GLY A 261 -16.48 -4.78 2.30
N GLY A 262 -17.15 -5.89 1.99
CA GLY A 262 -18.50 -6.18 2.47
C GLY A 262 -18.53 -6.66 3.92
N ASP A 263 -19.63 -6.39 4.60
CA ASP A 263 -19.87 -6.84 5.98
C ASP A 263 -20.14 -8.36 6.04
N GLY A 264 -19.46 -9.06 6.95
CA GLY A 264 -19.69 -10.48 7.26
C GLY A 264 -20.62 -10.74 8.45
N GLY A 265 -20.89 -9.72 9.27
CA GLY A 265 -21.80 -9.81 10.43
C GLY A 265 -21.30 -10.75 11.54
N GLN A 266 -22.22 -11.30 12.34
CA GLN A 266 -21.87 -12.13 13.51
C GLN A 266 -21.41 -13.56 13.16
N LYS A 267 -21.68 -14.01 11.93
CA LYS A 267 -21.45 -15.41 11.49
C LYS A 267 -20.44 -15.50 10.33
N GLY A 268 -19.55 -14.52 10.23
CA GLY A 268 -18.51 -14.47 9.21
C GLY A 268 -17.62 -13.25 9.39
N GLY A 269 -16.39 -13.34 8.89
CA GLY A 269 -15.47 -12.21 8.89
C GLY A 269 -15.82 -11.19 7.83
N GLY A 270 -15.40 -9.94 8.03
CA GLY A 270 -15.55 -8.89 7.03
C GLY A 270 -14.63 -9.12 5.83
N GLY A 271 -15.07 -8.72 4.64
CA GLY A 271 -14.21 -8.70 3.46
C GLY A 271 -13.18 -7.57 3.53
N SER A 272 -12.05 -7.72 2.84
CA SER A 272 -11.04 -6.65 2.78
C SER A 272 -11.39 -5.60 1.74
N GLY A 273 -10.84 -4.40 1.91
CA GLY A 273 -10.90 -3.34 0.91
C GLY A 273 -10.14 -3.71 -0.37
N GLY A 274 -10.58 -3.15 -1.49
CA GLY A 274 -10.03 -3.39 -2.82
C GLY A 274 -8.89 -2.44 -3.21
N SER A 275 -8.82 -2.08 -4.49
CA SER A 275 -7.80 -1.18 -5.03
C SER A 275 -8.41 0.06 -5.68
N ILE A 276 -7.84 1.24 -5.42
CA ILE A 276 -8.19 2.46 -6.15
C ILE A 276 -6.91 3.11 -6.66
N PHE A 277 -6.82 3.36 -7.96
CA PHE A 277 -5.75 4.12 -8.58
C PHE A 277 -6.32 5.34 -9.30
N VAL A 278 -5.76 6.51 -9.01
CA VAL A 278 -6.14 7.77 -9.66
C VAL A 278 -4.89 8.41 -10.23
N HIS A 279 -4.91 8.69 -11.53
CA HIS A 279 -3.91 9.49 -12.22
C HIS A 279 -4.58 10.74 -12.79
N ALA A 280 -4.07 11.92 -12.43
CA ALA A 280 -4.53 13.21 -12.92
C ALA A 280 -3.45 14.29 -12.78
N VAL A 281 -3.54 15.39 -13.53
CA VAL A 281 -2.66 16.55 -13.24
C VAL A 281 -3.16 17.28 -12.00
N LYS A 282 -4.48 17.48 -11.89
CA LYS A 282 -5.13 18.15 -10.74
C LYS A 282 -6.29 17.32 -10.22
N LEU A 283 -6.26 17.04 -8.92
CA LEU A 283 -7.40 16.56 -8.16
C LEU A 283 -7.95 17.71 -7.32
N LYS A 284 -9.24 18.03 -7.48
CA LYS A 284 -9.94 19.08 -6.71
C LYS A 284 -11.27 18.56 -6.20
N GLY A 285 -11.75 19.06 -5.07
CA GLY A 285 -13.08 18.76 -4.55
C GLY A 285 -13.09 18.46 -3.05
N TYR A 286 -14.29 18.24 -2.53
CA TYR A 286 -14.54 17.88 -1.12
C TYR A 286 -15.10 16.46 -0.95
N GLY A 287 -14.97 15.63 -2.00
CA GLY A 287 -15.47 14.27 -2.03
C GLY A 287 -14.61 13.29 -1.23
N ARG A 288 -14.95 12.01 -1.36
CA ARG A 288 -14.31 10.93 -0.59
C ARG A 288 -13.82 9.79 -1.49
N ILE A 289 -12.64 9.26 -1.19
CA ILE A 289 -12.07 8.05 -1.78
C ILE A 289 -11.88 7.01 -0.66
N SER A 290 -12.47 5.82 -0.78
CA SER A 290 -12.44 4.83 0.29
C SER A 290 -12.18 3.40 -0.18
N ALA A 291 -11.25 2.72 0.47
CA ALA A 291 -11.00 1.29 0.33
C ALA A 291 -10.93 0.62 1.72
N ALA A 292 -11.87 0.98 2.60
CA ALA A 292 -11.93 0.44 3.96
C ALA A 292 -12.32 -1.06 3.99
N GLY A 293 -11.93 -1.75 5.06
CA GLY A 293 -12.35 -3.12 5.32
C GLY A 293 -13.78 -3.22 5.86
N GLY A 294 -14.48 -4.31 5.56
CA GLY A 294 -15.84 -4.58 6.04
C GLY A 294 -15.86 -5.06 7.50
N ARG A 295 -16.99 -4.85 8.18
CA ARG A 295 -17.20 -5.31 9.56
C ARG A 295 -17.58 -6.80 9.59
N GLY A 296 -17.08 -7.55 10.57
CA GLY A 296 -17.47 -8.95 10.75
C GLY A 296 -17.06 -9.50 12.10
N TRP A 297 -17.16 -10.81 12.28
CA TRP A 297 -16.69 -11.49 13.49
C TRP A 297 -15.24 -11.12 13.78
N GLY A 298 -14.34 -11.38 12.83
CA GLY A 298 -13.11 -10.61 12.61
C GLY A 298 -13.33 -9.56 11.51
N GLY A 299 -12.92 -8.33 11.74
CA GLY A 299 -13.00 -7.26 10.76
C GLY A 299 -12.01 -7.45 9.60
N GLY A 300 -12.43 -7.06 8.39
CA GLY A 300 -11.58 -7.14 7.20
C GLY A 300 -10.46 -6.09 7.21
N GLY A 301 -9.33 -6.37 6.58
CA GLY A 301 -8.23 -5.42 6.43
C GLY A 301 -8.56 -4.32 5.40
N GLY A 302 -7.95 -3.15 5.54
CA GLY A 302 -8.05 -2.08 4.55
C GLY A 302 -7.41 -2.46 3.21
N GLY A 303 -7.81 -1.76 2.15
CA GLY A 303 -7.34 -1.94 0.79
C GLY A 303 -6.11 -1.09 0.44
N ARG A 304 -5.92 -0.82 -0.86
CA ARG A 304 -4.82 0.03 -1.35
C ARG A 304 -5.37 1.18 -2.18
N ILE A 305 -4.93 2.39 -1.87
CA ILE A 305 -5.22 3.60 -2.65
C ILE A 305 -3.90 4.19 -3.11
N SER A 306 -3.78 4.52 -4.39
CA SER A 306 -2.68 5.34 -4.89
C SER A 306 -3.22 6.53 -5.67
N LEU A 307 -2.76 7.72 -5.30
CA LEU A 307 -3.04 8.98 -6.00
C LEU A 307 -1.75 9.47 -6.65
N ASP A 308 -1.74 9.43 -7.97
CA ASP A 308 -0.71 10.01 -8.82
C ASP A 308 -1.23 11.34 -9.37
N CYS A 309 -1.13 12.38 -8.55
CA CYS A 309 -1.65 13.70 -8.86
C CYS A 309 -0.59 14.77 -8.57
N TYR A 310 -0.21 15.54 -9.59
CA TYR A 310 0.76 16.63 -9.44
C TYR A 310 0.28 17.72 -8.46
N SER A 311 -1.04 17.95 -8.40
CA SER A 311 -1.64 18.87 -7.44
C SER A 311 -2.94 18.29 -6.90
N ILE A 312 -3.00 18.14 -5.57
CA ILE A 312 -4.22 17.84 -4.83
C ILE A 312 -4.64 19.14 -4.12
N GLN A 313 -5.82 19.63 -4.42
CA GLN A 313 -6.39 20.87 -3.87
C GLN A 313 -7.65 20.56 -3.10
N GLU A 314 -8.01 21.43 -2.16
CA GLU A 314 -9.15 21.24 -1.25
C GLU A 314 -8.93 20.02 -0.34
N ASP A 315 -9.99 19.55 0.34
CA ASP A 315 -9.89 18.54 1.41
C ASP A 315 -10.55 17.22 0.99
N VAL A 316 -10.06 16.63 -0.10
CA VAL A 316 -10.49 15.28 -0.52
C VAL A 316 -10.13 14.28 0.56
N LYS A 317 -11.15 13.62 1.11
CA LYS A 317 -10.97 12.66 2.21
C LYS A 317 -10.60 11.28 1.67
N VAL A 318 -9.46 10.74 2.09
CA VAL A 318 -8.99 9.39 1.72
C VAL A 318 -9.06 8.48 2.96
N THR A 319 -9.73 7.33 2.85
CA THR A 319 -9.87 6.38 3.97
C THR A 319 -9.48 4.95 3.58
N VAL A 320 -8.58 4.33 4.36
CA VAL A 320 -8.09 2.96 4.16
C VAL A 320 -8.12 2.13 5.43
N HIS A 321 -8.88 2.52 6.46
CA HIS A 321 -8.90 1.81 7.73
C HIS A 321 -9.43 0.36 7.61
N GLY A 322 -9.05 -0.49 8.56
CA GLY A 322 -9.64 -1.82 8.71
C GLY A 322 -11.07 -1.77 9.22
N GLY A 323 -11.82 -2.83 8.97
CA GLY A 323 -13.18 -3.01 9.44
C GLY A 323 -13.24 -3.40 10.92
N MET A 324 -14.33 -3.02 11.59
CA MET A 324 -14.52 -3.33 13.02
C MET A 324 -14.74 -4.83 13.25
N SER A 325 -14.15 -5.35 14.33
CA SER A 325 -14.38 -6.73 14.79
C SER A 325 -15.51 -6.80 15.82
N ILE A 326 -16.43 -7.74 15.64
CA ILE A 326 -17.52 -8.03 16.57
C ILE A 326 -17.06 -8.99 17.66
N GLY A 327 -16.29 -10.02 17.31
CA GLY A 327 -15.84 -11.06 18.23
C GLY A 327 -14.77 -10.59 19.22
N CYS A 328 -14.00 -9.56 18.85
CA CYS A 328 -12.94 -8.99 19.65
C CYS A 328 -12.82 -7.47 19.40
N PRO A 329 -13.59 -6.63 20.11
CA PRO A 329 -13.72 -5.19 19.80
C PRO A 329 -12.41 -4.38 19.82
N ARG A 330 -11.37 -4.87 20.51
CA ARG A 330 -10.04 -4.22 20.56
C ARG A 330 -9.11 -4.63 19.42
N ASN A 331 -9.49 -5.63 18.62
CA ASN A 331 -8.68 -6.15 17.52
C ASN A 331 -9.50 -6.14 16.22
N SER A 332 -9.67 -4.95 15.65
CA SER A 332 -10.25 -4.75 14.32
C SER A 332 -9.25 -5.10 13.21
N GLY A 333 -9.67 -5.10 11.95
CA GLY A 333 -8.73 -5.25 10.83
C GLY A 333 -7.63 -4.18 10.84
N ALA A 334 -6.48 -4.50 10.28
CA ALA A 334 -5.42 -3.52 10.10
C ALA A 334 -5.73 -2.55 8.96
N ALA A 335 -5.13 -1.36 9.05
CA ALA A 335 -5.22 -0.36 8.00
C ALA A 335 -4.63 -0.86 6.68
N GLY A 336 -5.18 -0.37 5.59
CA GLY A 336 -4.62 -0.46 4.27
C GLY A 336 -3.52 0.58 4.04
N THR A 337 -3.19 0.80 2.78
CA THR A 337 -2.14 1.75 2.39
C THR A 337 -2.70 2.84 1.49
N TYR A 338 -2.39 4.09 1.82
CA TYR A 338 -2.55 5.23 0.91
C TYR A 338 -1.16 5.70 0.46
N PHE A 339 -0.90 5.60 -0.83
CA PHE A 339 0.34 6.07 -1.45
C PHE A 339 0.08 7.31 -2.30
N ASN A 340 0.85 8.37 -2.08
CA ASN A 340 0.92 9.51 -2.99
C ASN A 340 2.13 9.30 -3.91
N ALA A 341 1.86 9.00 -5.18
CA ALA A 341 2.89 8.61 -6.14
C ALA A 341 3.74 9.80 -6.63
N ASP A 342 3.15 10.99 -6.73
CA ASP A 342 3.87 12.23 -7.09
C ASP A 342 4.87 12.63 -5.99
N LEU A 343 4.43 12.60 -4.72
CA LEU A 343 5.28 12.92 -3.57
C LEU A 343 6.14 11.74 -3.11
N LEU A 344 5.92 10.53 -3.62
CA LEU A 344 6.52 9.27 -3.14
C LEU A 344 6.35 9.10 -1.63
N SER A 345 5.13 9.27 -1.13
CA SER A 345 4.81 9.27 0.29
C SER A 345 3.81 8.17 0.64
N LEU A 346 4.13 7.36 1.64
CA LEU A 346 3.22 6.32 2.17
C LEU A 346 2.54 6.81 3.45
N ARG A 347 1.23 6.62 3.55
CA ARG A 347 0.44 6.83 4.78
C ARG A 347 -0.33 5.57 5.13
N VAL A 348 -0.21 5.15 6.38
CA VAL A 348 -0.97 4.06 6.99
C VAL A 348 -1.71 4.62 8.19
N GLY A 349 -3.01 4.83 8.04
CA GLY A 349 -3.89 5.39 9.06
C GLY A 349 -5.09 4.48 9.29
N ASN A 350 -5.38 4.15 10.55
CA ASN A 350 -6.51 3.28 10.89
C ASN A 350 -7.74 4.05 11.38
N ASP A 351 -7.81 5.36 11.17
CA ASP A 351 -8.93 6.23 11.56
C ASP A 351 -9.41 6.01 13.01
N ASN A 352 -8.46 5.81 13.92
CA ASN A 352 -8.66 5.55 15.35
C ASN A 352 -9.35 4.21 15.66
N VAL A 353 -9.55 3.35 14.65
CA VAL A 353 -9.97 1.96 14.83
C VAL A 353 -8.84 1.19 15.52
N THR A 354 -9.13 0.62 16.69
CA THR A 354 -8.13 -0.13 17.45
C THR A 354 -7.87 -1.51 16.86
N THR A 355 -6.61 -1.91 16.79
CA THR A 355 -6.22 -3.19 16.20
C THR A 355 -4.97 -3.76 16.89
N GLU A 356 -4.93 -5.08 17.03
CA GLU A 356 -3.70 -5.83 17.32
C GLU A 356 -3.11 -6.47 16.06
N THR A 357 -3.86 -6.41 14.97
CA THR A 357 -3.51 -6.88 13.64
C THR A 357 -2.61 -5.84 12.96
N GLU A 358 -1.76 -6.30 12.05
CA GLU A 358 -0.69 -5.47 11.49
C GLU A 358 -0.83 -5.27 9.98
N THR A 359 -0.26 -4.17 9.51
CA THR A 359 -0.06 -3.85 8.08
C THR A 359 1.40 -4.15 7.73
N PRO A 360 1.74 -5.26 7.06
CA PRO A 360 3.11 -5.57 6.70
C PRO A 360 3.65 -4.64 5.61
N LEU A 361 4.83 -4.04 5.82
CA LEU A 361 5.61 -3.36 4.79
C LEU A 361 6.74 -4.29 4.36
N LEU A 362 6.66 -4.78 3.13
CA LEU A 362 7.49 -5.90 2.69
C LEU A 362 8.79 -5.46 2.03
N ASP A 363 8.80 -4.35 1.28
CA ASP A 363 9.99 -3.90 0.55
C ASP A 363 10.00 -2.38 0.41
N PHE A 364 11.18 -1.77 0.41
CA PHE A 364 11.39 -0.32 0.28
C PHE A 364 12.30 -0.05 -0.92
N PRO A 365 11.90 0.84 -1.86
CA PRO A 365 12.69 1.08 -3.04
C PRO A 365 14.01 1.77 -2.68
N THR A 366 15.09 1.36 -3.35
CA THR A 366 16.41 2.01 -3.24
C THR A 366 16.56 3.18 -4.21
N THR A 367 15.83 3.16 -5.33
CA THR A 367 15.81 4.24 -6.33
C THR A 367 14.49 4.27 -7.12
N PRO A 368 13.74 5.40 -7.14
CA PRO A 368 13.89 6.54 -6.23
C PRO A 368 13.47 6.14 -4.81
N LEU A 369 14.13 6.73 -3.81
CA LEU A 369 13.72 6.61 -2.42
C LEU A 369 12.38 7.33 -2.19
N TRP A 370 11.55 6.79 -1.31
CA TRP A 370 10.36 7.50 -0.83
C TRP A 370 10.75 8.77 -0.07
N SER A 371 9.86 9.76 -0.12
CA SER A 371 10.05 11.03 0.59
C SER A 371 9.64 10.90 2.06
N HIS A 372 8.47 10.32 2.31
CA HIS A 372 7.88 10.26 3.65
C HIS A 372 7.13 8.96 3.94
N VAL A 373 7.12 8.55 5.21
CA VAL A 373 6.28 7.46 5.72
C VAL A 373 5.55 7.94 6.97
N PHE A 374 4.23 7.83 6.96
CA PHE A 374 3.36 8.21 8.07
C PHE A 374 2.61 6.99 8.61
N VAL A 375 2.64 6.79 9.93
CA VAL A 375 1.85 5.77 10.64
C VAL A 375 1.05 6.44 11.74
N GLU A 376 -0.28 6.44 11.63
CA GLU A 376 -1.11 7.30 12.46
C GLU A 376 -2.45 6.68 12.87
N ASN A 377 -3.12 7.30 13.84
CA ASN A 377 -4.51 7.02 14.21
C ASN A 377 -4.76 5.54 14.53
N ASN A 378 -3.99 4.99 15.48
CA ASN A 378 -3.98 3.57 15.90
C ASN A 378 -3.59 2.56 14.80
N ALA A 379 -2.94 3.01 13.72
CA ALA A 379 -2.33 2.08 12.78
C ALA A 379 -1.16 1.31 13.41
N LYS A 380 -1.13 0.00 13.16
CA LYS A 380 -0.04 -0.89 13.57
C LYS A 380 0.59 -1.49 12.31
N VAL A 381 1.89 -1.27 12.16
CA VAL A 381 2.68 -1.63 11.00
C VAL A 381 3.74 -2.66 11.40
N LEU A 382 3.96 -3.67 10.55
CA LEU A 382 5.00 -4.68 10.73
C LEU A 382 6.04 -4.58 9.61
N VAL A 383 7.31 -4.68 9.97
CA VAL A 383 8.45 -4.78 9.05
C VAL A 383 9.07 -6.17 9.27
N PRO A 384 8.61 -7.20 8.53
CA PRO A 384 8.87 -8.59 8.90
C PRO A 384 10.18 -9.15 8.37
N LEU A 385 10.78 -8.56 7.33
CA LEU A 385 11.90 -9.21 6.64
C LEU A 385 13.21 -9.07 7.44
N LEU A 386 13.94 -10.19 7.50
CA LEU A 386 15.30 -10.25 8.00
C LEU A 386 16.17 -9.25 7.22
N TRP A 387 16.93 -8.40 7.92
CA TRP A 387 17.81 -7.40 7.29
C TRP A 387 17.07 -6.39 6.40
N THR A 388 15.99 -5.80 6.93
CA THR A 388 15.30 -4.71 6.24
C THR A 388 15.95 -3.37 6.52
N ARG A 389 16.15 -2.59 5.46
CA ARG A 389 16.49 -1.18 5.54
C ARG A 389 15.29 -0.33 5.10
N ILE A 390 14.78 0.47 6.03
CA ILE A 390 13.82 1.54 5.73
C ILE A 390 14.63 2.81 5.48
N GLN A 391 14.68 3.24 4.23
CA GLN A 391 15.35 4.48 3.87
C GLN A 391 14.38 5.43 3.17
N VAL A 392 14.22 6.62 3.73
CA VAL A 392 13.44 7.72 3.15
C VAL A 392 14.30 8.98 3.01
N ARG A 393 13.93 9.86 2.08
CA ARG A 393 14.63 11.13 1.84
C ARG A 393 14.31 12.19 2.89
N GLY A 394 13.09 12.18 3.43
CA GLY A 394 12.60 13.18 4.36
C GLY A 394 12.31 12.55 5.72
N GLN A 395 11.05 12.18 5.95
CA GLN A 395 10.55 11.98 7.31
C GLN A 395 9.88 10.63 7.51
N ILE A 396 10.13 10.02 8.67
CA ILE A 396 9.32 8.96 9.23
C ILE A 396 8.58 9.52 10.44
N SER A 397 7.26 9.35 10.45
CA SER A 397 6.37 10.03 11.38
C SER A 397 5.37 9.06 11.98
N LEU A 398 5.29 9.03 13.31
CA LEU A 398 4.31 8.23 14.05
C LEU A 398 3.46 9.13 14.94
N TYR A 399 2.14 9.06 14.81
CA TYR A 399 1.21 9.92 15.54
C TYR A 399 0.00 9.15 16.10
N CYS A 400 -0.59 9.67 17.18
CA CYS A 400 -1.92 9.27 17.65
C CYS A 400 -2.11 7.75 17.78
N GLY A 401 -1.26 7.08 18.56
CA GLY A 401 -1.29 5.63 18.77
C GLY A 401 -0.61 4.81 17.66
N GLY A 402 0.03 5.46 16.69
CA GLY A 402 0.78 4.81 15.62
C GLY A 402 1.89 3.89 16.18
N THR A 403 1.98 2.68 15.64
CA THR A 403 2.97 1.69 16.06
C THR A 403 3.70 1.09 14.86
N ILE A 404 5.03 1.05 14.92
CA ILE A 404 5.85 0.27 13.98
C ILE A 404 6.55 -0.85 14.76
N VAL A 405 6.42 -2.08 14.27
CA VAL A 405 7.08 -3.26 14.80
C VAL A 405 8.11 -3.75 13.79
N PHE A 406 9.36 -3.87 14.21
CA PHE A 406 10.43 -4.47 13.43
C PHE A 406 10.67 -5.90 13.91
N GLY A 407 10.62 -6.85 12.99
CA GLY A 407 10.85 -8.26 13.28
C GLY A 407 9.69 -8.94 14.01
N LEU A 408 9.93 -10.20 14.38
CA LEU A 408 8.95 -11.06 15.04
C LEU A 408 9.45 -11.37 16.44
N SER A 409 8.56 -11.27 17.44
CA SER A 409 8.92 -11.49 18.85
C SER A 409 9.47 -12.88 19.15
N GLU A 410 9.06 -13.88 18.39
CA GLU A 410 9.54 -15.26 18.53
C GLU A 410 10.96 -15.46 17.94
N TYR A 411 11.42 -14.54 17.10
CA TYR A 411 12.69 -14.64 16.36
C TYR A 411 13.50 -13.32 16.40
N PRO A 412 13.97 -12.87 17.58
CA PRO A 412 14.73 -11.62 17.74
C PRO A 412 16.19 -11.76 17.28
N VAL A 413 16.40 -12.23 16.05
CA VAL A 413 17.73 -12.50 15.47
C VAL A 413 18.08 -11.57 14.29
N SER A 414 17.17 -10.67 13.95
CA SER A 414 17.29 -9.78 12.78
C SER A 414 18.10 -8.52 13.11
N GLU A 415 18.74 -7.92 12.12
CA GLU A 415 19.17 -6.51 12.20
C GLU A 415 18.27 -5.66 11.32
N PHE A 416 17.90 -4.46 11.77
CA PHE A 416 17.08 -3.51 11.03
C PHE A 416 17.77 -2.17 10.92
N GLU A 417 17.66 -1.53 9.75
CA GLU A 417 18.19 -0.19 9.53
C GLU A 417 17.05 0.81 9.29
N LEU A 418 17.09 1.96 9.98
CA LEU A 418 16.22 3.10 9.73
C LEU A 418 17.06 4.31 9.35
N VAL A 419 16.82 4.85 8.16
CA VAL A 419 17.54 6.01 7.62
C VAL A 419 16.54 7.05 7.15
N ALA A 420 16.58 8.24 7.73
CA ALA A 420 15.70 9.37 7.40
C ALA A 420 16.40 10.69 7.72
N GLU A 421 15.88 11.82 7.23
CA GLU A 421 16.28 13.12 7.78
C GLU A 421 15.68 13.32 9.17
N GLU A 422 14.41 12.97 9.34
CA GLU A 422 13.65 13.22 10.55
C GLU A 422 12.88 11.99 11.01
N LEU A 423 12.96 11.69 12.31
CA LEU A 423 12.06 10.76 12.99
C LEU A 423 11.22 11.53 14.01
N LEU A 424 9.92 11.63 13.75
CA LEU A 424 8.95 12.33 14.61
C LEU A 424 7.99 11.33 15.25
N MET A 425 7.78 11.44 16.56
CA MET A 425 6.89 10.55 17.31
C MET A 425 6.04 11.35 18.30
N SER A 426 4.72 11.19 18.25
CA SER A 426 3.79 11.67 19.28
C SER A 426 2.81 10.57 19.67
N ASP A 427 2.70 10.28 20.96
CA ASP A 427 1.79 9.25 21.49
C ASP A 427 1.91 7.91 20.76
N SER A 428 3.15 7.49 20.47
CA SER A 428 3.45 6.41 19.52
C SER A 428 4.55 5.47 20.01
N ILE A 429 4.62 4.28 19.40
CA ILE A 429 5.55 3.23 19.82
C ILE A 429 6.32 2.66 18.62
N ILE A 430 7.64 2.57 18.73
CA ILE A 430 8.45 1.69 17.88
C ILE A 430 8.88 0.50 18.74
N LYS A 431 8.59 -0.71 18.27
CA LYS A 431 9.07 -1.96 18.88
C LYS A 431 10.04 -2.64 17.92
N VAL A 432 11.12 -3.18 18.45
CA VAL A 432 12.14 -3.87 17.66
C VAL A 432 12.47 -5.21 18.31
N PHE A 433 12.42 -6.28 17.52
CA PHE A 433 12.84 -7.63 17.91
C PHE A 433 14.09 -8.01 17.13
N GLY A 434 15.24 -7.75 17.73
CA GLY A 434 16.58 -7.86 17.14
C GLY A 434 17.42 -6.60 17.37
N ALA A 435 18.43 -6.39 16.53
CA ALA A 435 19.25 -5.18 16.56
C ALA A 435 18.67 -4.06 15.72
N PHE A 436 18.82 -2.82 16.21
CA PHE A 436 18.32 -1.64 15.54
C PHE A 436 19.43 -0.64 15.25
N ARG A 437 19.64 -0.31 13.98
CA ARG A 437 20.57 0.72 13.52
C ARG A 437 19.78 1.90 12.97
N VAL A 438 19.90 3.04 13.60
CA VAL A 438 19.20 4.26 13.21
C VAL A 438 20.21 5.31 12.80
N ALA A 439 20.02 5.92 11.64
CA ALA A 439 20.82 7.05 11.17
C ALA A 439 19.89 8.18 10.72
N ILE A 440 19.77 9.21 11.57
CA ILE A 440 18.86 10.34 11.36
C ILE A 440 19.53 11.68 11.63
N LYS A 441 19.00 12.78 11.06
CA LYS A 441 19.46 14.13 11.42
C LYS A 441 18.79 14.60 12.71
N MET A 442 17.49 14.38 12.83
CA MET A 442 16.69 14.81 13.99
C MET A 442 15.77 13.72 14.53
N LEU A 443 15.69 13.63 15.87
CA LEU A 443 14.74 12.79 16.61
C LEU A 443 13.92 13.67 17.55
N LEU A 444 12.61 13.72 17.33
CA LEU A 444 11.67 14.41 18.23
C LEU A 444 10.63 13.41 18.73
N MET A 445 10.55 13.27 20.06
CA MET A 445 9.59 12.37 20.71
C MET A 445 8.77 13.11 21.77
N TRP A 446 7.46 12.90 21.73
CA TRP A 446 6.50 13.37 22.72
C TRP A 446 5.64 12.19 23.19
N ASN A 447 5.62 11.87 24.48
CA ASN A 447 4.86 10.75 25.05
C ASN A 447 4.98 9.45 24.23
N SER A 448 6.20 9.15 23.80
CA SER A 448 6.48 8.09 22.83
C SER A 448 7.58 7.15 23.29
N LYS A 449 7.58 5.92 22.79
CA LYS A 449 8.53 4.89 23.21
C LYS A 449 9.23 4.22 22.03
N ILE A 450 10.53 4.00 22.17
CA ILE A 450 11.30 3.08 21.32
C ILE A 450 11.77 1.93 22.21
N GLU A 451 11.22 0.74 22.00
CA GLU A 451 11.46 -0.45 22.81
C GLU A 451 12.21 -1.51 21.97
N ILE A 452 13.46 -1.81 22.34
CA ILE A 452 14.33 -2.73 21.61
C ILE A 452 14.55 -3.99 22.44
N ASP A 453 14.05 -5.12 21.94
CA ASP A 453 14.34 -6.46 22.43
C ASP A 453 15.41 -7.10 21.54
N GLY A 454 16.67 -7.02 21.97
CA GLY A 454 17.83 -7.58 21.27
C GLY A 454 17.98 -9.10 21.38
N GLY A 455 17.02 -9.80 21.99
CA GLY A 455 17.06 -11.25 22.17
C GLY A 455 17.92 -11.73 23.35
N GLY A 456 17.76 -13.02 23.70
CA GLY A 456 18.44 -13.64 24.85
C GLY A 456 19.73 -14.39 24.47
N ASN A 457 20.83 -14.08 25.18
CA ASN A 457 22.09 -14.83 25.39
C ASN A 457 22.88 -15.45 24.22
N THR A 458 22.43 -15.42 22.97
CA THR A 458 23.22 -15.96 21.84
C THR A 458 23.32 -14.95 20.71
N VAL A 459 24.47 -14.28 20.65
CA VAL A 459 24.85 -13.18 19.74
C VAL A 459 24.16 -11.85 20.07
N VAL A 460 24.76 -11.09 20.99
CA VAL A 460 24.34 -9.71 21.31
C VAL A 460 24.73 -8.80 20.14
N THR A 461 23.84 -8.63 19.17
CA THR A 461 23.99 -7.56 18.18
C THR A 461 23.63 -6.23 18.85
N ALA A 462 24.61 -5.33 18.93
CA ALA A 462 24.41 -4.03 19.56
C ALA A 462 23.50 -3.15 18.68
N SER A 463 22.53 -2.50 19.31
CA SER A 463 21.74 -1.46 18.66
C SER A 463 22.47 -0.13 18.70
N VAL A 464 22.32 0.66 17.64
CA VAL A 464 23.04 1.92 17.44
C VAL A 464 22.04 2.98 16.99
N LEU A 465 22.03 4.11 17.71
CA LEU A 465 21.26 5.30 17.37
C LEU A 465 22.24 6.44 17.03
N GLU A 466 22.45 6.69 15.75
CA GLU A 466 23.21 7.83 15.23
C GLU A 466 22.24 8.99 14.93
N VAL A 467 22.39 10.08 15.69
CA VAL A 467 21.63 11.32 15.47
C VAL A 467 22.57 12.50 15.28
N ARG A 468 22.55 13.11 14.10
CA ARG A 468 23.58 14.10 13.72
C ARG A 468 23.38 15.47 14.36
N ASN A 469 22.14 15.97 14.45
CA ASN A 469 21.88 17.37 14.80
C ASN A 469 21.12 17.54 16.12
N LEU A 470 20.01 16.84 16.32
CA LEU A 470 19.10 17.14 17.43
C LEU A 470 18.34 15.91 17.92
N VAL A 471 18.36 15.69 19.24
CA VAL A 471 17.48 14.75 19.94
C VAL A 471 16.70 15.52 21.01
N VAL A 472 15.37 15.49 20.94
CA VAL A 472 14.48 16.06 21.96
C VAL A 472 13.49 15.01 22.41
N LEU A 473 13.55 14.65 23.69
CA LEU A 473 12.52 13.86 24.37
C LEU A 473 11.68 14.81 25.25
N ARG A 474 10.36 14.57 25.26
CA ARG A 474 9.37 15.24 26.11
C ARG A 474 8.28 14.30 26.59
N GLU A 475 7.70 14.63 27.75
CA GLU A 475 6.54 13.98 28.37
C GLU A 475 6.65 12.45 28.37
N TYR A 476 7.42 11.85 29.28
CA TYR A 476 7.55 10.39 29.43
C TYR A 476 8.06 9.66 28.17
N SER A 477 8.90 10.32 27.37
CA SER A 477 9.47 9.72 26.17
C SER A 477 10.69 8.87 26.49
N VAL A 478 10.66 7.58 26.12
CA VAL A 478 11.68 6.60 26.53
C VAL A 478 12.25 5.84 25.34
N ILE A 479 13.57 5.73 25.28
CA ILE A 479 14.29 4.80 24.41
C ILE A 479 14.91 3.73 25.32
N SER A 480 14.51 2.47 25.17
CA SER A 480 15.00 1.37 26.00
C SER A 480 15.46 0.19 25.16
N SER A 481 16.55 -0.44 25.60
CA SER A 481 17.01 -1.73 25.07
C SER A 481 17.37 -2.68 26.20
N ASN A 482 16.98 -3.95 26.08
CA ASN A 482 17.46 -5.04 26.95
C ASN A 482 18.85 -5.57 26.55
N ALA A 483 19.46 -4.99 25.52
CA ALA A 483 20.79 -5.30 25.02
C ALA A 483 21.65 -4.02 24.95
N ASN A 484 22.86 -4.14 24.38
CA ASN A 484 23.76 -3.01 24.20
C ASN A 484 23.12 -1.96 23.28
N LEU A 485 23.01 -0.72 23.77
CA LEU A 485 22.53 0.43 23.02
C LEU A 485 23.62 1.51 23.00
N GLY A 486 24.16 1.78 21.83
CA GLY A 486 25.05 2.92 21.59
C GLY A 486 24.26 4.11 21.05
N VAL A 487 24.46 5.29 21.63
CA VAL A 487 23.91 6.54 21.10
C VAL A 487 25.07 7.45 20.68
N TYR A 488 25.09 7.86 19.43
CA TYR A 488 26.15 8.66 18.83
C TYR A 488 25.56 9.89 18.17
N GLY A 489 26.27 11.02 18.25
CA GLY A 489 25.82 12.25 17.62
C GLY A 489 26.80 13.39 17.82
N GLN A 490 26.74 14.38 16.92
CA GLN A 490 27.51 15.62 17.03
C GLN A 490 26.62 16.81 17.44
N GLY A 491 25.37 16.52 17.80
CA GLY A 491 24.29 17.48 18.02
C GLY A 491 23.85 17.63 19.47
N LEU A 492 22.76 18.38 19.69
CA LEU A 492 22.17 18.62 21.00
C LEU A 492 21.28 17.45 21.43
N LEU A 493 21.52 16.90 22.62
CA LEU A 493 20.61 15.98 23.31
C LEU A 493 19.89 16.72 24.43
N LYS A 494 18.56 16.78 24.37
CA LYS A 494 17.70 17.42 25.38
C LYS A 494 16.62 16.48 25.88
N LEU A 495 16.73 16.06 27.13
CA LEU A 495 15.69 15.34 27.88
C LEU A 495 14.98 16.38 28.74
N SER A 496 13.76 16.77 28.38
CA SER A 496 13.10 17.96 28.96
C SER A 496 11.75 17.70 29.61
N GLY A 497 11.18 16.52 29.39
CA GLY A 497 9.97 16.04 30.03
C GLY A 497 10.24 15.20 31.28
N ARG A 498 9.22 15.09 32.12
CA ARG A 498 9.25 14.18 33.27
C ARG A 498 9.27 12.74 32.78
N GLY A 499 10.19 11.93 33.31
CA GLY A 499 10.27 10.50 32.98
C GLY A 499 10.96 10.18 31.66
N ASP A 500 11.51 11.17 30.97
CA ASP A 500 12.29 10.94 29.76
C ASP A 500 13.56 10.16 30.08
N ALA A 501 13.88 9.16 29.26
CA ALA A 501 15.07 8.34 29.50
C ALA A 501 15.61 7.67 28.24
N ILE A 502 16.92 7.43 28.23
CA ILE A 502 17.61 6.55 27.27
C ILE A 502 18.32 5.47 28.09
N GLN A 503 17.98 4.20 27.87
CA GLN A 503 18.40 3.08 28.71
C GLN A 503 18.89 1.92 27.85
N GLY A 504 20.05 1.36 28.19
CA GLY A 504 20.58 0.12 27.59
C GLY A 504 21.09 -0.83 28.67
N TRP A 505 21.22 -2.12 28.35
CA TRP A 505 21.80 -3.10 29.27
C TRP A 505 23.11 -3.67 28.70
N PRO A 506 24.24 -3.66 29.46
CA PRO A 506 24.40 -3.27 30.86
C PRO A 506 24.96 -1.84 30.97
N GLY A 507 24.12 -0.79 30.92
CA GLY A 507 24.60 0.58 31.03
C GLY A 507 23.49 1.62 31.19
N PHE A 508 23.27 2.09 32.41
CA PHE A 508 22.37 3.21 32.70
C PHE A 508 23.03 4.55 32.33
N PHE A 509 22.46 5.30 31.38
CA PHE A 509 22.72 6.73 31.22
C PHE A 509 21.52 7.51 31.78
N THR A 510 21.62 7.97 33.03
CA THR A 510 20.67 8.93 33.60
C THR A 510 21.26 10.33 33.46
N SER A 511 20.61 11.22 32.69
CA SER A 511 20.98 12.63 32.73
C SER A 511 20.51 13.22 34.06
N SER A 512 21.44 13.64 34.90
CA SER A 512 21.15 14.55 36.00
C SER A 512 21.06 15.97 35.43
N SER A 513 19.94 16.65 35.64
CA SER A 513 19.80 18.08 35.39
C SER A 513 20.62 18.85 36.42
N THR A 514 21.56 19.69 35.98
CA THR A 514 22.03 20.85 36.76
C THR A 514 21.00 21.96 36.69
#